data_AF-A0AAD8EGY1-F1
#
_entry.id   AF-A0AAD8EGY1-F1
#
_cell.length_a   1.000
_cell.length_b   1.000
_cell.length_c   1.000
_cell.angle_alpha   90.00
_cell.angle_beta   90.00
_cell.angle_gamma   90.00
#
_symmetry.space_group_name_H-M   'P 1'
#
loop_
_entity.id
_entity.type
_entity.pdbx_description
1 polymer ?
#
loop_
_entity_poly.entity_id
_entity_poly.type
_entity_poly.pdbx_seq_one_letter_code
_entity_poly.pdbx_strand_id
1 'polypeptide(L)' 'KHTDLTSEKAQAILLSILEAIGQPDNAAKLGEAKNNAGNDMLKMMQFVFPILMQIEMDIIKTYGFPEGREVLYMK' A
#
# COMPACT_ATOMS: atom_id res chain seq x y z
N LYS A 1 -20.71 10.86 -4.04
CA LYS A 1 -21.34 9.52 -3.92
C LYS A 1 -20.60 8.82 -2.80
N HIS A 2 -21.28 8.42 -1.72
CA HIS A 2 -20.67 7.56 -0.70
C HIS A 2 -20.46 6.20 -1.37
N THR A 3 -19.20 5.77 -1.45
CA THR A 3 -18.84 4.47 -1.99
C THR A 3 -18.99 3.48 -0.85
N ASP A 4 -20.08 2.72 -0.82
CA ASP A 4 -20.30 1.73 0.24
C ASP A 4 -19.26 0.60 0.12
N LEU A 5 -18.54 0.35 1.21
CA LEU A 5 -17.59 -0.75 1.32
C LEU A 5 -18.33 -2.01 1.75
N THR A 6 -18.53 -2.96 0.84
CA THR A 6 -19.04 -4.29 1.15
C THR A 6 -17.90 -5.27 1.42
N SER A 7 -18.21 -6.41 2.03
CA SER A 7 -17.22 -7.47 2.31
C SER A 7 -16.54 -7.97 1.03
N GLU A 8 -17.33 -8.21 -0.02
CA GLU A 8 -16.85 -8.69 -1.32
C GLU A 8 -15.94 -7.66 -1.99
N LYS A 9 -16.31 -6.37 -1.88
CA LYS A 9 -15.50 -5.28 -2.43
C LYS A 9 -14.20 -5.10 -1.66
N ALA A 10 -14.23 -5.20 -0.34
CA ALA A 10 -13.03 -5.15 0.50
C ALA A 10 -12.08 -6.31 0.17
N GLN A 11 -12.62 -7.52 0.01
CA GLN A 11 -11.83 -8.68 -0.39
C GLN A 11 -11.19 -8.48 -1.77
N ALA A 12 -11.95 -7.99 -2.75
CA ALA A 12 -11.43 -7.70 -4.08
C ALA A 12 -10.28 -6.67 -4.04
N ILE A 13 -10.45 -5.59 -3.27
CA ILE A 13 -9.40 -4.57 -3.08
C ILE A 13 -8.13 -5.18 -2.49
N LEU A 14 -8.26 -5.97 -1.41
CA LEU A 14 -7.10 -6.60 -0.76
C LEU A 14 -6.36 -7.57 -1.69
N LEU A 15 -7.09 -8.36 -2.48
CA LEU A 15 -6.50 -9.24 -3.49
C LEU A 15 -5.74 -8.43 -4.54
N SER A 16 -6.33 -7.34 -5.05
CA SER A 16 -5.65 -6.48 -6.02
C SER A 16 -4.43 -5.77 -5.44
N ILE A 17 -4.44 -5.41 -4.15
CA ILE A 17 -3.25 -4.88 -3.46
C ILE A 17 -2.14 -5.95 -3.41
N LEU A 18 -2.47 -7.19 -3.04
CA LEU A 18 -1.50 -8.28 -3.01
C LEU A 18 -0.92 -8.58 -4.40
N GLU A 19 -1.77 -8.60 -5.43
CA GLU A 19 -1.34 -8.75 -6.82
C GLU A 19 -0.43 -7.60 -7.27
N ALA A 20 -0.77 -6.36 -6.89
CA ALA A 20 0.01 -5.17 -7.20
C ALA A 20 1.39 -5.19 -6.52
N ILE A 21 1.46 -5.60 -5.26
CA ILE A 21 2.73 -5.80 -4.53
C ILE A 21 3.60 -6.84 -5.23
N GLY A 22 3.00 -7.90 -5.78
CA GLY A 22 3.70 -8.96 -6.49
C GLY A 22 4.13 -8.63 -7.92
N GLN A 23 3.72 -7.49 -8.49
CA GLN A 23 4.13 -7.09 -9.83
C GLN A 23 5.65 -6.86 -9.88
N PRO A 24 6.35 -7.23 -10.96
CA PRO A 24 7.81 -7.17 -11.05
C PRO A 24 8.41 -5.81 -10.64
N ASP A 25 7.81 -4.71 -11.11
CA ASP A 25 8.28 -3.35 -10.82
C ASP A 25 8.14 -2.99 -9.33
N ASN A 26 7.03 -3.39 -8.71
CA ASN A 26 6.76 -3.11 -7.29
C ASN A 26 7.58 -4.02 -6.38
N ALA A 27 7.68 -5.31 -6.73
CA ALA A 27 8.50 -6.28 -6.02
C ALA A 27 9.98 -5.89 -6.06
N ALA A 28 10.49 -5.39 -7.19
CA ALA A 28 11.86 -4.89 -7.30
C ALA A 28 12.10 -3.68 -6.37
N LYS A 29 11.24 -2.66 -6.42
CA LYS A 29 11.31 -1.47 -5.55
C LYS A 29 11.26 -1.83 -4.05
N LEU A 30 10.35 -2.73 -3.68
CA LEU A 30 10.21 -3.21 -2.30
C LEU A 30 11.43 -4.03 -1.86
N GLY A 31 12.00 -4.83 -2.76
CA GLY A 31 13.23 -5.59 -2.52
C GLY A 31 14.43 -4.68 -2.27
N GLU A 32 14.61 -3.65 -3.10
CA GLU A 32 15.67 -2.64 -2.90
C GLU A 32 15.50 -1.88 -1.59
N ALA A 33 14.29 -1.42 -1.28
CA ALA A 33 13.99 -0.74 -0.03
C ALA A 33 14.24 -1.63 1.20
N LYS A 34 13.86 -2.91 1.12
CA LYS A 34 14.12 -3.90 2.17
C LYS A 34 15.62 -4.16 2.35
N ASN A 35 16.38 -4.26 1.27
CA ASN A 35 17.84 -4.40 1.32
C ASN A 35 18.50 -3.18 1.97
N ASN A 36 18.02 -1.97 1.65
CA ASN A 36 18.51 -0.72 2.25
C ASN A 36 18.16 -0.59 3.74
N ALA A 37 17.01 -1.14 4.17
CA ALA A 37 16.60 -1.16 5.56
C ALA A 37 17.33 -2.22 6.39
N GLY A 38 17.63 -3.39 5.80
CA GLY A 38 18.18 -4.54 6.52
C GLY A 38 17.21 -5.01 7.62
N ASN A 39 17.72 -5.14 8.85
CA ASN A 39 16.93 -5.52 10.04
C ASN A 39 16.49 -4.32 10.89
N ASP A 40 16.76 -3.09 10.44
CA ASP A 40 16.40 -1.88 11.18
C ASP A 40 14.91 -1.56 10.95
N MET A 41 14.11 -1.76 11.99
CA MET A 41 12.67 -1.55 11.95
C MET A 41 12.29 -0.09 11.63
N LEU A 42 13.10 0.87 12.06
CA LEU A 42 12.86 2.29 11.82
C LEU A 42 13.12 2.61 10.35
N LYS A 43 14.17 2.01 9.75
CA LYS A 43 14.40 2.09 8.30
C LYS A 43 13.35 1.34 7.49
N MET A 44 12.80 0.23 7.97
CA MET A 44 11.67 -0.45 7.33
C MET A 44 10.47 0.50 7.21
N MET A 45 10.17 1.24 8.28
CA MET A 45 9.10 2.26 8.27
C MET A 45 9.44 3.47 7.38
N GLN A 46 10.72 3.80 7.20
CA GLN A 46 11.12 4.94 6.35
C GLN A 46 11.20 4.58 4.87
N PHE A 47 11.58 3.36 4.52
CA PHE A 47 11.87 2.98 3.14
C PHE A 47 10.84 2.04 2.53
N VAL A 48 10.34 1.05 3.29
CA VAL A 48 9.42 0.04 2.76
C VAL A 48 7.97 0.51 2.90
N PHE A 49 7.60 1.05 4.07
CA PHE A 49 6.22 1.44 4.35
C PHE A 49 5.66 2.50 3.38
N PRO A 50 6.39 3.57 3.00
CA PRO A 50 5.84 4.55 2.05
C PRO A 50 5.55 3.95 0.67
N ILE A 51 6.35 2.98 0.23
CA ILE A 51 6.14 2.28 -1.05
C ILE A 51 4.89 1.41 -0.98
N LEU A 52 4.70 0.65 0.11
CA LEU A 52 3.49 -0.14 0.33
C LEU A 52 2.24 0.74 0.37
N MET A 53 2.29 1.84 1.12
CA MET A 53 1.20 2.82 1.21
C MET A 53 0.85 3.40 -0.16
N GLN A 54 1.85 3.71 -0.99
CA GLN A 54 1.61 4.23 -2.33
C GLN A 54 0.88 3.20 -3.20
N ILE A 55 1.34 1.94 -3.21
CA ILE A 55 0.71 0.85 -3.97
C ILE A 55 -0.73 0.64 -3.51
N GLU A 56 -0.96 0.59 -2.19
CA GLU A 56 -2.28 0.42 -1.61
C GLU A 56 -3.23 1.56 -1.99
N MET A 57 -2.78 2.82 -1.88
CA MET A 57 -3.57 3.99 -2.26
C MET A 57 -3.92 3.99 -3.75
N ASP A 58 -2.98 3.63 -4.62
CA ASP A 58 -3.22 3.58 -6.06
C ASP A 58 -4.30 2.56 -6.41
N ILE A 59 -4.30 1.39 -5.75
CA ILE A 59 -5.37 0.38 -5.93
C ILE A 59 -6.69 0.88 -5.38
N ILE A 60 -6.74 1.36 -4.13
CA ILE A 60 -7.97 1.84 -3.47
C ILE A 60 -8.67 2.93 -4.30
N LYS A 61 -7.90 3.84 -4.93
CA LYS A 61 -8.41 4.87 -5.84
C LYS A 61 -9.16 4.28 -7.04
N THR A 62 -8.69 3.18 -7.61
CA THR A 62 -9.36 2.52 -8.75
C THR A 62 -10.76 1.99 -8.39
N TYR A 63 -11.01 1.70 -7.11
CA TYR A 63 -12.32 1.25 -6.61
C TYR A 63 -13.26 2.38 -6.20
N GLY A 64 -12.87 3.65 -6.45
CA GLY A 64 -13.69 4.83 -6.17
C GLY A 64 -13.67 5.26 -4.70
N PHE A 65 -12.66 4.84 -3.93
CA PHE A 65 -12.41 5.33 -2.58
C PHE A 65 -11.35 6.45 -2.68
N PRO A 66 -11.72 7.72 -2.55
CA PRO A 66 -10.76 8.82 -2.55
C PRO A 66 -9.86 8.75 -1.31
N GLU A 67 -8.71 9.43 -1.36
CA GLU A 67 -7.82 9.56 -0.21
C GLU A 67 -8.61 10.06 1.02
N GLY A 68 -8.89 9.15 1.95
CA GLY A 68 -9.38 9.51 3.27
C GLY A 68 -8.27 10.30 3.94
N ARG A 69 -8.49 11.60 4.16
CA ARG A 69 -7.59 12.49 4.89
C ARG A 69 -7.53 12.06 6.36
N GLU A 70 -6.79 11.00 6.63
CA GLU A 70 -6.20 10.69 7.92
C GLU A 70 -5.04 9.73 7.63
N VAL A 71 -4.09 10.23 6.83
CA VAL A 71 -2.74 9.71 6.96
C VAL A 71 -2.32 10.12 8.37
N LEU A 72 -2.50 9.20 9.31
CA LEU A 72 -1.97 9.25 10.66
C LEU A 72 -0.44 9.18 10.52
N TYR A 73 0.16 10.22 9.97
CA TYR A 73 1.57 10.49 10.15
C TYR A 73 1.73 10.67 11.66
N MET A 74 2.30 9.65 12.28
CA MET A 74 2.98 9.73 13.55
C MET A 74 3.70 11.10 13.61
N LYS A 75 3.10 12.03 14.37
CA LYS A 75 3.79 13.20 14.90
C LYS A 75 4.61 12.78 16.09
#